data_AF-A0A2V8P527-F1
#
_entry.id   AF-A0A2V8P527-F1
#
_cell.length_a   1.000
_cell.length_b   1.000
_cell.length_c   1.000
_cell.angle_alpha   90.00
_cell.angle_beta   90.00
_cell.angle_gamma   90.00
#
_symmetry.space_group_name_H-M   'P 1'
#
loop_
_entity.id
_entity.type
_entity.pdbx_description
1 polymer ?
#
loop_
_entity_poly.entity_id
_entity_poly.type
_entity_poly.pdbx_seq_one_letter_code
_entity_poly.pdbx_strand_id
1 'polypeptide(L)'
;MHVGRFHCITGVVLGFLLMAQPAGSQLVQIRHWSGQGVAPTYEGYDVNANGSFNMWFGYMNRNYEEELDIPVGPDNSFEPGVDRGQPAHFMVRRHKDVFRVVVPKDFGDQKLVWTLRAHGQTAQVAGTVNPVWMIDRLRTTRGGNSEKVDSNTPPVATIEPQEETILYPNPGSARLIVSATDDGLPKRAGKTIGMT
;
A
#
# COMPACT_ATOMS: atom_id res chain seq x y z
N MET A 1 86.18 -2.39 -48.38
CA MET A 1 85.19 -3.14 -49.17
C MET A 1 84.49 -4.11 -48.22
N HIS A 2 83.14 -4.03 -48.14
CA HIS A 2 82.15 -5.08 -47.84
C HIS A 2 82.62 -6.28 -46.97
N VAL A 3 81.99 -6.66 -45.86
CA VAL A 3 80.57 -7.03 -45.70
C VAL A 3 80.20 -7.02 -44.20
N GLY A 4 79.12 -6.34 -43.83
CA GLY A 4 78.40 -6.59 -42.58
C GLY A 4 77.32 -7.67 -42.76
N ARG A 5 77.01 -8.45 -41.71
CA ARG A 5 75.84 -9.33 -41.69
C ARG A 5 75.11 -9.30 -40.34
N PHE A 6 73.99 -8.56 -40.38
CA PHE A 6 72.67 -8.84 -39.82
C PHE A 6 72.54 -9.66 -38.53
N HIS A 7 72.22 -8.98 -37.43
CA HIS A 7 71.47 -9.57 -36.33
C HIS A 7 69.96 -9.42 -36.62
N CYS A 8 69.25 -10.54 -36.58
CA CYS A 8 67.80 -10.61 -36.65
C CYS A 8 67.20 -10.08 -35.34
N ILE A 9 66.45 -8.98 -35.39
CA ILE A 9 65.66 -8.51 -34.25
C ILE A 9 64.20 -8.87 -34.54
N THR A 10 63.72 -9.92 -33.90
CA THR A 10 62.30 -10.30 -33.84
C THR A 10 61.57 -9.29 -32.95
N GLY A 11 60.80 -8.39 -33.57
CA GLY A 11 59.91 -7.49 -32.84
C GLY A 11 58.59 -8.18 -32.51
N VAL A 12 58.30 -8.39 -31.22
CA VAL A 12 56.98 -8.80 -30.74
C VAL A 12 56.20 -7.53 -30.37
N VAL A 13 55.15 -7.21 -31.13
CA VAL A 13 54.21 -6.14 -30.78
C VAL A 13 53.08 -6.77 -29.97
N LEU A 14 53.02 -6.44 -28.68
CA LEU A 14 51.95 -6.84 -27.77
C LEU A 14 50.81 -5.81 -27.88
N GLY A 15 49.73 -6.17 -28.58
CA GLY A 15 48.53 -5.33 -28.67
C GLY A 15 47.71 -5.40 -27.39
N PHE A 16 47.58 -4.29 -26.66
CA PHE A 16 46.63 -4.15 -25.57
C PHE A 16 45.22 -3.91 -26.15
N LEU A 17 44.34 -4.92 -26.06
CA LEU A 17 42.93 -4.76 -26.36
C LEU A 17 42.24 -4.10 -25.15
N LEU A 18 41.79 -2.85 -25.31
CA LEU A 18 40.98 -2.15 -24.31
C LEU A 18 39.56 -2.74 -24.34
N MET A 19 39.23 -3.63 -23.43
CA MET A 19 37.86 -4.12 -23.24
C MET A 19 37.03 -3.00 -22.59
N ALA A 20 36.23 -2.29 -23.37
CA ALA A 20 35.22 -1.38 -22.83
C ALA A 20 34.13 -2.22 -22.15
N GLN A 21 34.12 -2.23 -20.81
CA GLN A 21 33.00 -2.84 -20.08
C GLN A 21 31.75 -1.97 -20.26
N PRO A 22 30.58 -2.55 -20.59
CA PRO A 22 29.33 -1.80 -20.55
C PRO A 22 29.09 -1.35 -19.12
N ALA A 23 28.87 -0.06 -18.91
CA ALA A 23 28.41 0.46 -17.63
C ALA A 23 27.10 -0.26 -17.29
N GLY A 24 27.11 -1.07 -16.22
CA GLY A 24 25.90 -1.69 -15.72
C GLY A 24 24.87 -0.60 -15.43
N SER A 25 23.66 -0.75 -15.97
CA SER A 25 22.55 0.14 -15.63
C SER A 25 22.33 0.08 -14.11
N GLN A 26 22.75 1.12 -13.40
CA GLN A 26 22.30 1.33 -12.03
C GLN A 26 20.79 1.56 -12.12
N LEU A 27 20.00 0.66 -11.57
CA LEU A 27 18.58 0.88 -11.33
C LEU A 27 18.46 2.02 -10.32
N VAL A 28 18.46 3.26 -10.81
CA VAL A 28 18.15 4.44 -10.00
C VAL A 28 16.66 4.36 -9.69
N GLN A 29 16.31 4.07 -8.43
CA GLN A 29 14.96 4.35 -7.96
C GLN A 29 14.75 5.86 -8.02
N ILE A 30 14.09 6.32 -9.07
CA ILE A 30 13.71 7.72 -9.23
C ILE A 30 12.80 8.07 -8.05
N ARG A 31 13.25 9.02 -7.23
CA ARG A 31 12.44 9.58 -6.16
C ARG A 31 11.55 10.65 -6.75
N HIS A 32 10.25 10.55 -6.48
CA HIS A 32 9.29 11.59 -6.80
C HIS A 32 8.88 12.30 -5.52
N TRP A 33 9.11 13.61 -5.44
CA TRP A 33 8.70 14.39 -4.28
C TRP A 33 7.17 14.50 -4.18
N SER A 34 6.51 14.77 -5.32
CA SER A 34 5.05 14.90 -5.48
C SER A 34 4.56 14.47 -6.88
N GLY A 35 3.24 14.50 -7.09
CA GLY A 35 2.57 14.31 -8.38
C GLY A 35 2.37 12.85 -8.81
N GLN A 36 2.64 11.88 -7.94
CA GLN A 36 2.44 10.46 -8.20
C GLN A 36 1.16 9.93 -7.56
N GLY A 37 0.56 8.89 -8.15
CA GLY A 37 -0.59 8.21 -7.55
C GLY A 37 -0.24 7.34 -6.34
N VAL A 38 -1.27 6.83 -5.67
CA VAL A 38 -1.17 5.82 -4.62
C VAL A 38 -1.41 4.44 -5.22
N ALA A 39 -0.55 3.48 -4.91
CA ALA A 39 -0.74 2.09 -5.30
C ALA A 39 -1.34 1.28 -4.13
N PRO A 40 -2.57 0.74 -4.26
CA PRO A 40 -3.12 -0.14 -3.25
C PRO A 40 -2.37 -1.49 -3.26
N THR A 41 -2.29 -2.14 -2.11
CA THR A 41 -1.61 -3.43 -1.91
C THR A 41 -2.52 -4.39 -1.17
N TYR A 42 -2.60 -5.63 -1.65
CA TYR A 42 -3.20 -6.73 -0.92
C TYR A 42 -2.10 -7.46 -0.16
N GLU A 43 -2.19 -7.48 1.15
CA GLU A 43 -1.13 -8.00 2.03
C GLU A 43 -1.35 -9.49 2.37
N GLY A 44 -2.54 -10.01 2.06
CA GLY A 44 -2.95 -11.38 2.33
C GLY A 44 -4.18 -11.44 3.24
N TYR A 45 -4.50 -12.64 3.72
CA TYR A 45 -5.61 -12.85 4.66
C TYR A 45 -5.26 -13.80 5.81
N ASP A 46 -5.96 -13.61 6.93
CA ASP A 46 -6.01 -14.57 8.03
C ASP A 46 -7.46 -15.04 8.29
N VAL A 47 -7.60 -16.11 9.06
CA VAL A 47 -8.88 -16.79 9.32
C VAL A 47 -9.36 -16.48 10.73
N ASN A 48 -10.59 -15.98 10.85
CA ASN A 48 -11.25 -15.75 12.13
C ASN A 48 -11.72 -17.07 12.76
N ALA A 49 -11.98 -17.07 14.07
CA ALA A 49 -12.47 -18.25 14.79
C ALA A 49 -13.79 -18.83 14.25
N ASN A 50 -14.64 -18.00 13.64
CA ASN A 50 -15.90 -18.42 13.00
C ASN A 50 -15.73 -18.89 11.53
N GLY A 51 -14.50 -18.97 11.03
CA GLY A 51 -14.17 -19.37 9.66
C GLY A 51 -14.30 -18.27 8.61
N SER A 52 -14.73 -17.06 8.97
CA SER A 52 -14.64 -15.89 8.07
C SER A 52 -13.19 -15.46 7.88
N PHE A 53 -12.93 -14.61 6.89
CA PHE A 53 -11.57 -14.17 6.57
C PHE A 53 -11.40 -12.67 6.80
N ASN A 54 -10.24 -12.29 7.35
CA ASN A 54 -9.78 -10.91 7.40
C ASN A 54 -8.86 -10.66 6.20
N MET A 55 -9.32 -9.92 5.20
CA MET A 55 -8.50 -9.52 4.06
C MET A 55 -7.77 -8.21 4.36
N TRP A 56 -6.44 -8.23 4.41
CA TRP A 56 -5.63 -7.07 4.77
C TRP A 56 -5.16 -6.29 3.56
N PHE A 57 -5.30 -4.98 3.65
CA PHE A 57 -4.89 -4.05 2.61
C PHE A 57 -3.93 -3.01 3.17
N GLY A 58 -2.98 -2.63 2.33
CA GLY A 58 -2.02 -1.56 2.56
C GLY A 58 -1.90 -0.70 1.32
N TYR A 59 -0.98 0.25 1.31
CA TYR A 59 -0.73 1.09 0.15
C TYR A 59 0.71 1.59 0.09
N MET A 60 1.14 1.98 -1.10
CA MET A 60 2.35 2.74 -1.33
C MET A 60 1.95 4.09 -1.93
N ASN A 61 2.07 5.15 -1.13
CA ASN A 61 2.10 6.50 -1.66
C ASN A 61 3.50 6.69 -2.29
N ARG A 62 3.52 6.84 -3.62
CA ARG A 62 4.76 6.90 -4.41
C ARG A 62 5.50 8.23 -4.22
N ASN A 63 4.86 9.22 -3.60
CA ASN A 63 5.44 10.49 -3.24
C ASN A 63 6.30 10.38 -1.97
N TYR A 64 7.31 11.25 -1.88
CA TYR A 64 8.17 11.38 -0.70
C TYR A 64 7.75 12.52 0.23
N GLU A 65 7.03 13.53 -0.27
CA GLU A 65 6.60 14.70 0.51
C GLU A 65 5.10 14.95 0.46
N GLU A 66 4.43 14.59 -0.64
CA GLU A 66 2.98 14.80 -0.81
C GLU A 66 2.16 13.67 -0.18
N GLU A 67 1.33 14.04 0.80
CA GLU A 67 0.20 13.23 1.28
C GLU A 67 -1.02 13.52 0.42
N LEU A 68 -1.90 12.53 0.26
CA LEU A 68 -3.06 12.65 -0.61
C LEU A 68 -4.36 12.41 0.16
N ASP A 69 -5.34 13.27 -0.06
CA ASP A 69 -6.71 13.06 0.38
C ASP A 69 -7.55 12.56 -0.81
N ILE A 70 -8.00 11.31 -0.73
CA ILE A 70 -8.84 10.66 -1.73
C ILE A 70 -10.09 10.11 -1.03
N PRO A 71 -11.18 10.92 -0.95
CA PRO A 71 -12.41 10.51 -0.29
C PRO A 71 -13.00 9.23 -0.89
N VAL A 72 -13.67 8.43 -0.06
CA VAL A 72 -14.40 7.24 -0.51
C VAL A 72 -15.40 7.62 -1.60
N GLY A 73 -15.34 6.94 -2.74
CA GLY A 73 -16.10 7.29 -3.92
C GLY A 73 -15.49 6.73 -5.21
N PRO A 74 -15.81 7.29 -6.39
CA PRO A 74 -15.36 6.76 -7.68
C PRO A 74 -13.84 6.59 -7.81
N ASP A 75 -13.07 7.47 -7.16
CA ASP A 75 -11.61 7.45 -7.18
C ASP A 75 -10.99 6.72 -5.98
N ASN A 76 -11.80 6.23 -5.04
CA ASN A 76 -11.39 5.38 -3.92
C ASN A 76 -12.54 4.43 -3.54
N SER A 77 -12.64 3.31 -4.25
CA SER A 77 -13.79 2.40 -4.18
C SER A 77 -13.37 0.94 -4.20
N PHE A 78 -14.24 0.10 -3.65
CA PHE A 78 -14.19 -1.33 -3.83
C PHE A 78 -15.17 -1.83 -4.90
N GLU A 79 -14.88 -3.02 -5.42
CA GLU A 79 -15.78 -3.83 -6.22
C GLU A 79 -15.73 -5.27 -5.68
N PRO A 80 -16.84 -5.84 -5.17
CA PRO A 80 -18.17 -5.23 -5.05
C PRO A 80 -18.32 -4.27 -3.84
N GLY A 81 -19.13 -3.22 -4.04
CA GLY A 81 -19.53 -2.26 -3.02
C GLY A 81 -18.50 -1.14 -2.80
N VAL A 82 -18.96 0.09 -2.57
CA VAL A 82 -18.08 1.27 -2.62
C VAL A 82 -17.22 1.44 -1.37
N ASP A 83 -17.83 1.34 -0.19
CA ASP A 83 -17.19 1.60 1.11
C ASP A 83 -17.03 0.29 1.90
N ARG A 84 -15.80 0.05 2.37
CA ARG A 84 -15.40 -1.07 3.22
C ARG A 84 -14.49 -0.62 4.36
N GLY A 85 -14.48 0.69 4.69
CA GLY A 85 -13.61 1.26 5.71
C GLY A 85 -12.18 1.54 5.24
N GLN A 86 -11.98 1.72 3.92
CA GLN A 86 -10.69 2.15 3.38
C GLN A 86 -10.28 3.55 3.87
N PRO A 87 -8.98 3.87 3.96
CA PRO A 87 -8.50 5.21 4.28
C PRO A 87 -8.95 6.24 3.23
N ALA A 88 -9.22 7.46 3.69
CA ALA A 88 -9.40 8.63 2.83
C ALA A 88 -8.18 9.56 2.79
N HIS A 89 -7.21 9.36 3.70
CA HIS A 89 -5.96 10.13 3.77
C HIS A 89 -4.76 9.18 3.66
N PHE A 90 -3.84 9.50 2.76
CA PHE A 90 -2.72 8.65 2.37
C PHE A 90 -1.40 9.34 2.65
N MET A 91 -0.80 8.98 3.78
CA MET A 91 0.52 9.47 4.18
C MET A 91 1.59 8.98 3.18
N VAL A 92 2.74 9.66 3.15
CA VAL A 92 3.84 9.28 2.25
C VAL A 92 4.33 7.85 2.50
N ARG A 93 4.91 7.23 1.46
CA ARG A 93 5.61 5.93 1.52
C ARG A 93 4.67 4.72 1.74
N ARG A 94 5.26 3.60 2.17
CA ARG A 94 4.59 2.30 2.32
C ARG A 94 3.94 2.21 3.68
N HIS A 95 2.64 1.93 3.67
CA HIS A 95 1.85 1.61 4.84
C HIS A 95 1.27 0.22 4.67
N LYS A 96 1.69 -0.71 5.52
CA LYS A 96 1.36 -2.13 5.44
C LYS A 96 0.32 -2.51 6.50
N ASP A 97 -0.63 -3.37 6.11
CA ASP A 97 -1.72 -3.87 6.95
C ASP A 97 -2.52 -2.71 7.59
N VAL A 98 -2.94 -1.74 6.77
CA VAL A 98 -3.57 -0.49 7.21
C VAL A 98 -4.99 -0.72 7.70
N PHE A 99 -5.76 -1.52 6.97
CA PHE A 99 -7.11 -1.90 7.33
C PHE A 99 -7.41 -3.31 6.84
N ARG A 100 -8.51 -3.88 7.35
CA ARG A 100 -9.02 -5.17 6.89
C ARG A 100 -10.45 -5.06 6.42
N VAL A 101 -10.82 -5.91 5.47
CA VAL A 101 -12.20 -6.17 5.09
C VAL A 101 -12.54 -7.59 5.51
N VAL A 102 -13.61 -7.75 6.29
CA VAL A 102 -14.10 -9.08 6.69
C VAL A 102 -14.98 -9.63 5.56
N VAL A 103 -14.66 -10.84 5.09
CA VAL A 103 -15.45 -11.56 4.08
C VAL A 103 -15.90 -12.92 4.64
N PRO A 104 -17.06 -13.45 4.20
CA PRO A 104 -17.62 -14.65 4.80
C PRO A 104 -16.83 -15.91 4.44
N LYS A 105 -17.05 -17.00 5.19
CA LYS A 105 -16.33 -18.27 5.01
C LYS A 105 -16.51 -18.93 3.64
N ASP A 106 -17.58 -18.56 2.94
CA ASP A 106 -17.97 -19.04 1.60
C ASP A 106 -17.57 -18.05 0.49
N PHE A 107 -16.62 -17.14 0.75
CA PHE A 107 -16.10 -16.20 -0.25
C PHE A 107 -15.59 -16.90 -1.52
N GLY A 108 -15.02 -18.11 -1.39
CA GLY A 108 -14.64 -18.96 -2.52
C GLY A 108 -13.62 -18.30 -3.44
N ASP A 109 -13.85 -18.37 -4.75
CA ASP A 109 -12.96 -17.79 -5.78
C ASP A 109 -13.28 -16.32 -6.12
N GLN A 110 -14.12 -15.67 -5.31
CA GLN A 110 -14.46 -14.27 -5.50
C GLN A 110 -13.24 -13.36 -5.30
N LYS A 111 -13.33 -12.16 -5.86
CA LYS A 111 -12.32 -11.11 -5.75
C LYS A 111 -12.94 -9.88 -5.14
N LEU A 112 -12.18 -9.23 -4.28
CA LEU A 112 -12.47 -7.89 -3.80
C LEU A 112 -11.42 -6.95 -4.37
N VAL A 113 -11.82 -6.05 -5.27
CA VAL A 113 -10.89 -5.16 -5.98
C VAL A 113 -10.95 -3.78 -5.36
N TRP A 114 -9.82 -3.30 -4.84
CA TRP A 114 -9.68 -1.91 -4.39
C TRP A 114 -9.09 -1.05 -5.50
N THR A 115 -9.74 0.07 -5.80
CA THR A 115 -9.32 1.03 -6.82
C THR A 115 -8.98 2.37 -6.18
N LEU A 116 -7.82 2.91 -6.54
CA LEU A 116 -7.39 4.27 -6.22
C LEU A 116 -7.07 5.04 -7.50
N ARG A 117 -7.56 6.27 -7.60
CA ARG A 117 -7.20 7.22 -8.65
C ARG A 117 -6.75 8.54 -8.04
N ALA A 118 -5.58 9.01 -8.46
CA ALA A 118 -5.04 10.31 -8.09
C ALA A 118 -4.09 10.81 -9.18
N HIS A 119 -4.03 12.13 -9.41
CA HIS A 119 -3.16 12.74 -10.42
C HIS A 119 -3.32 12.13 -11.82
N GLY A 120 -4.54 11.77 -12.21
CA GLY A 120 -4.84 11.11 -13.48
C GLY A 120 -4.35 9.65 -13.60
N GLN A 121 -3.73 9.10 -12.54
CA GLN A 121 -3.22 7.74 -12.49
C GLN A 121 -4.21 6.84 -11.74
N THR A 122 -4.54 5.69 -12.32
CA THR A 122 -5.38 4.67 -11.67
C THR A 122 -4.53 3.47 -11.28
N ALA A 123 -4.70 2.97 -10.06
CA ALA A 123 -4.09 1.74 -9.58
C ALA A 123 -5.14 0.87 -8.89
N GLN A 124 -5.00 -0.45 -9.04
CA GLN A 124 -5.94 -1.41 -8.49
C GLN A 124 -5.20 -2.59 -7.87
N VAL A 125 -5.81 -3.23 -6.89
CA VAL A 125 -5.37 -4.52 -6.38
C VAL A 125 -6.57 -5.42 -6.10
N ALA A 126 -6.46 -6.69 -6.46
CA ALA A 126 -7.46 -7.69 -6.17
C ALA A 126 -7.04 -8.53 -4.97
N GLY A 127 -7.87 -8.57 -3.94
CA GLY A 127 -7.74 -9.51 -2.84
C GLY A 127 -8.50 -10.82 -3.12
N THR A 128 -7.92 -11.94 -2.68
CA THR A 128 -8.52 -13.29 -2.76
C THR A 128 -8.19 -14.10 -1.52
N VAL A 129 -9.00 -15.12 -1.22
CA VAL A 129 -8.71 -16.10 -0.15
C VAL A 129 -8.02 -17.37 -0.69
N ASN A 130 -7.29 -17.26 -1.80
CA ASN A 130 -6.49 -18.37 -2.30
C ASN A 130 -5.37 -18.68 -1.30
N PRO A 131 -5.14 -19.95 -0.90
CA PRO A 131 -4.16 -20.33 0.12
C PRO A 131 -2.75 -19.76 -0.04
N VAL A 132 -2.31 -19.43 -1.25
CA VAL A 132 -1.01 -18.77 -1.49
C VAL A 132 -0.90 -17.39 -0.83
N TRP A 133 -2.02 -16.73 -0.57
CA TRP A 133 -2.11 -15.42 0.08
C TRP A 133 -2.41 -15.49 1.58
N MET A 134 -2.46 -16.69 2.17
CA MET A 134 -2.67 -16.82 3.60
C MET A 134 -1.45 -16.31 4.37
N ILE A 135 -1.70 -15.51 5.40
CA ILE A 135 -0.66 -14.94 6.26
C ILE A 135 -0.87 -15.36 7.71
N ASP A 136 0.24 -15.47 8.44
CA ASP A 136 0.22 -15.36 9.90
C ASP A 136 0.58 -13.91 10.23
N ARG A 137 -0.43 -13.10 10.54
CA ARG A 137 -0.23 -11.66 10.75
C ARG A 137 0.73 -11.34 11.90
N LEU A 138 0.84 -12.21 12.91
CA LEU A 138 1.77 -12.01 14.02
C LEU A 138 3.22 -12.27 13.63
N ARG A 139 3.47 -13.11 12.62
CA ARG A 139 4.83 -13.57 12.27
C ARG A 139 5.33 -13.14 10.89
N THR A 140 4.43 -12.91 9.93
CA THR A 140 4.77 -12.81 8.50
C THR A 140 4.61 -11.41 7.91
N THR A 141 3.84 -10.51 8.52
CA THR A 141 3.51 -9.24 7.86
C THR A 141 4.24 -8.02 8.39
N ARG A 142 4.53 -7.92 9.69
CA ARG A 142 5.34 -6.83 10.26
C ARG A 142 6.60 -7.44 10.85
N GLY A 143 7.78 -6.95 10.43
CA GLY A 143 9.11 -7.53 10.70
C GLY A 143 9.17 -8.40 11.95
N GLY A 144 9.50 -9.69 11.75
CA GLY A 144 9.20 -10.82 12.65
C GLY A 144 9.91 -10.84 14.01
N ASN A 145 9.81 -9.77 14.78
CA ASN A 145 10.42 -9.62 16.10
C ASN A 145 9.70 -8.58 16.99
N SER A 146 8.38 -8.38 16.85
CA SER A 146 7.60 -7.56 17.78
C SER A 146 6.60 -8.40 18.57
N GLU A 147 6.74 -8.45 19.90
CA GLU A 147 5.73 -9.04 20.82
C GLU A 147 4.43 -8.22 20.88
N LYS A 148 4.43 -7.00 20.31
CA LYS A 148 3.26 -6.13 20.18
C LYS A 148 3.07 -5.66 18.73
N VAL A 149 2.68 -6.59 17.85
CA VAL A 149 2.34 -6.28 16.44
C VAL A 149 1.15 -5.32 16.34
N ASP A 150 0.24 -5.38 17.33
CA ASP A 150 -0.98 -4.58 17.44
C ASP A 150 -0.92 -3.59 18.60
N SER A 151 0.13 -2.77 18.64
CA SER A 151 0.21 -1.68 19.62
C SER A 151 -0.63 -0.45 19.26
N ASN A 152 -1.07 -0.35 18.01
CA ASN A 152 -1.98 0.68 17.49
C ASN A 152 -3.28 0.01 17.04
N THR A 153 -4.40 0.52 17.50
CA THR A 153 -5.76 0.04 17.25
C THR A 153 -6.53 1.04 16.40
N PRO A 154 -7.37 0.59 15.44
CA PRO A 154 -8.18 1.51 14.66
C PRO A 154 -9.20 2.23 15.56
N PRO A 155 -9.62 3.47 15.20
CA PRO A 155 -10.63 4.18 15.95
C PRO A 155 -11.96 3.41 15.95
N VAL A 156 -12.68 3.46 17.08
CA VAL A 156 -13.99 2.85 17.26
C VAL A 156 -15.07 3.92 17.13
N ALA A 157 -15.92 3.79 16.11
CA ALA A 157 -17.09 4.65 15.94
C ALA A 157 -18.33 4.04 16.61
N THR A 158 -19.12 4.88 17.26
CA THR A 158 -20.42 4.53 17.86
C THR A 158 -21.49 5.47 17.35
N ILE A 159 -22.70 4.94 17.19
CA ILE A 159 -23.87 5.68 16.74
C ILE A 159 -25.04 5.44 17.68
N GLU A 160 -25.70 6.52 18.10
CA GLU A 160 -26.85 6.49 19.01
C GLU A 160 -28.01 7.34 18.47
N PRO A 161 -29.24 6.80 18.40
CA PRO A 161 -29.56 5.37 18.53
C PRO A 161 -28.96 4.54 17.39
N GLN A 162 -28.73 3.24 17.61
CA GLN A 162 -28.20 2.34 16.57
C GLN A 162 -29.15 2.19 15.39
N GLU A 163 -30.46 2.30 15.64
CA GLU A 163 -31.51 2.27 14.64
C GLU A 163 -32.58 3.30 15.03
N GLU A 164 -33.07 4.05 14.04
CA GLU A 164 -34.21 4.95 14.21
C GLU A 164 -35.16 4.77 13.02
N THR A 165 -36.45 4.56 13.28
CA THR A 165 -37.47 4.41 12.23
C THR A 165 -38.31 5.67 12.13
N ILE A 166 -38.32 6.29 10.96
CA ILE A 166 -39.14 7.47 10.66
C ILE A 166 -40.33 7.03 9.79
N LEU A 167 -41.56 7.43 10.17
CA LEU A 167 -42.78 7.09 9.42
C LEU A 167 -43.23 8.24 8.52
N TYR A 168 -43.65 7.92 7.29
CA TYR A 168 -44.33 8.84 6.37
C TYR A 168 -45.86 8.74 6.54
N PRO A 169 -46.67 9.81 6.31
CA PRO A 169 -46.33 11.10 5.69
C PRO A 169 -45.92 12.21 6.68
N ASN A 170 -45.85 11.94 7.98
CA ASN A 170 -45.34 12.87 8.99
C ASN A 170 -43.92 12.48 9.41
N PRO A 171 -42.89 12.73 8.59
CA PRO A 171 -41.53 12.43 9.00
C PRO A 171 -41.17 13.34 10.18
N GLY A 172 -41.05 12.75 11.37
CA GLY A 172 -40.32 13.38 12.46
C GLY A 172 -38.86 13.60 12.05
N SER A 173 -38.18 14.53 12.70
CA SER A 173 -36.73 14.68 12.55
C SER A 173 -36.01 13.59 13.36
N ALA A 174 -35.16 12.81 12.71
CA ALA A 174 -34.23 11.90 13.39
C ALA A 174 -32.96 12.65 13.83
N ARG A 175 -32.41 12.27 14.98
CA ARG A 175 -31.13 12.80 15.47
C ARG A 175 -30.23 11.64 15.84
N LEU A 176 -29.18 11.47 15.02
CA LEU A 176 -28.12 10.51 15.29
C LEU A 176 -26.95 11.24 15.94
N ILE A 177 -26.42 10.65 17.00
CA ILE A 177 -25.18 11.07 17.65
C ILE A 177 -24.11 10.10 17.19
N VAL A 178 -23.07 10.61 16.54
CA VAL A 178 -21.91 9.82 16.12
C VAL A 178 -20.71 10.25 16.95
N SER A 179 -20.02 9.30 17.55
CA SER A 179 -18.75 9.55 18.24
C SER A 179 -17.68 8.55 17.80
N ALA A 180 -16.41 8.95 17.83
CA ALA A 180 -15.29 8.10 17.52
C ALA A 180 -14.23 8.21 18.62
N THR A 181 -13.71 7.07 19.08
CA THR A 181 -12.63 6.99 20.08
C THR A 181 -11.40 6.36 19.46
N ASP A 182 -10.24 6.98 19.63
CA ASP A 182 -8.94 6.54 19.10
C ASP A 182 -7.95 6.33 20.25
N ASP A 183 -6.97 5.45 20.09
CA ASP A 183 -5.95 5.17 21.12
C ASP A 183 -4.80 6.19 21.15
N GLY A 184 -4.84 7.19 20.26
CA GLY A 184 -3.87 8.26 20.16
C GLY A 184 -2.60 7.88 19.39
N LEU A 185 -2.63 6.77 18.64
CA LEU A 185 -1.50 6.28 17.86
C LEU A 185 -1.77 6.28 16.33
N PRO A 186 -0.73 6.50 15.50
CA PRO A 186 0.59 6.97 15.90
C PRO A 186 0.51 8.41 16.44
N LYS A 187 1.37 8.75 17.41
CA LYS A 187 1.45 10.12 17.92
C LYS A 187 1.69 11.07 16.75
N ARG A 188 0.81 12.05 16.57
CA ARG A 188 0.96 13.07 15.52
C ARG A 188 2.34 13.70 15.62
N ALA A 189 3.13 13.62 14.56
CA ALA A 189 4.44 14.27 14.48
C ALA A 189 4.28 15.78 14.22
N GLY A 190 3.67 16.52 15.16
CA GLY A 190 3.70 17.99 15.24
C GLY A 190 3.35 18.83 13.99
N LYS A 191 2.87 18.26 12.88
CA LYS A 191 2.61 19.00 11.64
C LYS A 191 1.19 19.55 11.67
N THR A 192 1.07 20.87 11.69
CA THR A 192 -0.21 21.59 11.61
C THR A 192 -0.83 21.35 10.24
N ILE A 193 -2.02 20.75 10.19
CA ILE A 193 -2.84 20.74 8.98
C ILE A 193 -3.43 22.15 8.83
N GLY A 194 -3.13 22.81 7.71
CA GLY A 194 -3.82 24.03 7.32
C GLY A 194 -5.28 23.69 7.06
N MET A 195 -6.17 24.10 7.96
CA MET A 195 -7.59 24.15 7.68
C MET A 195 -7.82 25.23 6.62
N THR A 196 -8.29 24.82 5.44
CA THR A 196 -9.10 25.68 4.57
C THR A 196 -10.54 25.25 4.67
#